data_AF-A0A0F8YMC0-F1
#
_entry.id   AF-A0A0F8YMC0-F1
#
_cell.length_a   1.000
_cell.length_b   1.000
_cell.length_c   1.000
_cell.angle_alpha   90.00
_cell.angle_beta   90.00
_cell.angle_gamma   90.00
#
_symmetry.space_group_name_H-M   'P 1'
#
loop_
_entity.id
_entity.type
_entity.pdbx_description
1 polymer ?
#
loop_
_entity_poly.entity_id
_entity_poly.type
_entity_poly.pdbx_seq_one_letter_code
_entity_poly.pdbx_strand_id
1 'polypeptide(L)'
;MFGLDFIRKLKPCKWRYKPPLDDGVEHFGFIAQDVDEIAPKEKYAFVVGGQDNDLHGMHLGEFIGPLTKAIQELDAKVTELENELKNRGGDGLESGRVENDQVSDNDSLGFGHDMAAYLGNLRGA
;
A
#
# COMPACT_ATOMS: atom_id res chain seq x y z
N MET A 1 -12.28 7.62 8.46
CA MET A 1 -10.87 7.23 8.72
C MET A 1 -10.11 7.49 7.44
N PHE A 2 -8.88 7.97 7.50
CA PHE A 2 -8.05 8.14 6.30
C PHE A 2 -7.62 6.77 5.75
N GLY A 3 -7.64 6.62 4.44
CA GLY A 3 -7.32 5.38 3.72
C GLY A 3 -6.82 5.67 2.31
N LEU A 4 -7.21 4.85 1.34
CA LEU A 4 -6.72 4.94 -0.04
C LEU A 4 -7.05 6.28 -0.70
N ASP A 5 -8.22 6.85 -0.40
CA ASP A 5 -8.66 8.15 -0.92
C ASP A 5 -7.77 9.31 -0.44
N PHE A 6 -7.30 9.25 0.79
CA PHE A 6 -6.37 10.20 1.40
C PHE A 6 -4.98 10.05 0.81
N ILE A 7 -4.43 8.83 0.78
CA ILE A 7 -3.09 8.58 0.25
C ILE A 7 -2.96 9.03 -1.21
N ARG A 8 -4.02 8.87 -2.02
CA ARG A 8 -4.04 9.33 -3.42
C ARG A 8 -3.96 10.84 -3.61
N LYS A 9 -4.29 11.64 -2.59
CA LYS A 9 -4.22 13.11 -2.63
C LYS A 9 -2.85 13.63 -2.24
N LEU A 10 -2.05 12.83 -1.53
CA LEU A 10 -0.70 13.21 -1.12
C LEU A 10 0.20 13.40 -2.34
N LYS A 11 1.19 14.28 -2.19
CA LYS A 11 2.20 14.60 -3.21
C LYS A 11 3.58 14.17 -2.70
N PRO A 12 3.97 12.89 -2.82
CA PRO A 12 5.32 12.46 -2.47
C PRO A 12 6.35 13.27 -3.27
N CYS A 13 7.38 13.75 -2.60
CA CYS A 13 8.44 14.53 -3.22
C CYS A 13 9.81 14.13 -2.67
N LYS A 14 10.84 14.51 -3.41
CA LYS A 14 12.21 14.58 -2.91
C LYS A 14 12.58 16.02 -2.60
N TRP A 15 13.40 16.22 -1.58
CA TRP A 15 13.82 17.55 -1.14
C TRP A 15 15.21 17.49 -0.50
N ARG A 16 15.84 18.66 -0.34
CA ARG A 16 17.15 18.81 0.30
C ARG A 16 17.16 20.11 1.09
N TYR A 17 17.86 20.13 2.21
CA TYR A 17 18.01 21.35 2.99
C TYR A 17 18.77 22.41 2.20
N LYS A 18 18.35 23.67 2.36
CA LYS A 18 19.08 24.82 1.82
C LYS A 18 20.26 25.16 2.74
N PRO A 19 21.35 25.77 2.22
CA PRO A 19 22.41 26.31 3.06
C PRO A 19 21.86 27.28 4.13
N PRO A 20 22.42 27.31 5.34
CA PRO A 20 23.57 26.54 5.82
C PRO A 20 23.23 25.15 6.38
N LEU A 21 21.96 24.73 6.35
CA LEU A 21 21.49 23.45 6.90
C LEU A 21 21.65 22.28 5.93
N ASP A 22 22.21 22.54 4.75
CA ASP A 22 22.47 21.54 3.73
C ASP A 22 23.40 20.43 4.25
N ASP A 23 22.86 19.22 4.36
CA ASP A 23 23.55 18.03 4.82
C ASP A 23 24.14 17.18 3.68
N GLY A 24 24.04 17.65 2.43
CA GLY A 24 24.62 16.96 1.28
C GLY A 24 23.75 15.87 0.67
N VAL A 25 22.58 15.56 1.22
CA VAL A 25 21.77 14.40 0.81
C VAL A 25 20.36 14.75 0.35
N GLU A 26 19.76 13.87 -0.46
CA GLU A 26 18.35 13.95 -0.83
C GLU A 26 17.48 13.21 0.19
N HIS A 27 16.42 13.87 0.62
CA HIS A 27 15.39 13.34 1.52
C HIS A 27 14.10 13.07 0.73
N PHE A 28 13.28 12.15 1.24
CA PHE A 28 11.99 11.80 0.65
C PHE A 28 10.88 12.01 1.67
N GLY A 29 9.74 12.51 1.21
CA GLY A 29 8.59 12.73 2.07
C GLY A 29 7.52 13.55 1.37
N PHE A 30 6.96 14.50 2.11
CA PHE A 30 5.88 15.37 1.67
C PHE A 30 6.17 16.79 2.13
N ILE A 31 5.54 17.76 1.47
CA ILE A 31 5.56 19.16 1.90
C ILE A 31 4.45 19.36 2.93
N ALA A 32 4.80 19.90 4.11
CA ALA A 32 3.88 20.03 5.23
C ALA A 32 2.63 20.87 4.88
N GLN A 33 2.79 21.95 4.12
CA GLN A 33 1.69 22.81 3.68
C GLN A 33 0.71 22.08 2.74
N ASP A 34 1.22 21.28 1.79
CA ASP A 34 0.36 20.47 0.92
C ASP A 34 -0.47 19.45 1.72
N VAL A 35 0.13 18.90 2.79
CA VAL A 35 -0.59 17.97 3.68
C VAL A 35 -1.64 18.71 4.50
N ASP A 36 -1.33 19.90 5.02
CA ASP A 36 -2.24 20.73 5.82
C ASP A 36 -3.51 21.13 5.04
N GLU A 37 -3.37 21.39 3.73
CA GLU A 37 -4.52 21.65 2.84
C GLU A 37 -5.49 20.45 2.75
N ILE A 38 -4.98 19.21 2.87
CA ILE A 38 -5.77 17.98 2.73
C ILE A 38 -6.26 17.48 4.10
N ALA A 39 -5.43 17.61 5.12
CA ALA A 39 -5.67 17.20 6.49
C ALA A 39 -5.24 18.32 7.45
N PRO A 40 -6.13 19.29 7.70
CA PRO A 40 -5.81 20.48 8.49
C PRO A 40 -5.32 20.14 9.89
N LYS A 41 -4.21 20.77 10.31
CA LYS A 41 -3.55 20.57 11.60
C LYS A 41 -4.40 20.97 12.79
N GLU A 42 -5.42 21.80 12.59
CA GLU A 42 -6.42 22.11 13.62
C GLU A 42 -7.26 20.89 14.01
N LYS A 43 -7.26 19.86 13.16
CA LYS A 43 -8.07 18.65 13.32
C LYS A 43 -7.26 17.37 13.38
N TYR A 44 -6.09 17.31 12.74
CA TYR A 44 -5.31 16.09 12.61
C TYR A 44 -3.82 16.33 12.89
N ALA A 45 -3.13 15.33 13.43
CA ALA A 45 -1.75 15.47 13.91
C ALA A 45 -0.66 15.28 12.82
N PHE A 46 -0.98 15.31 11.52
CA PHE A 46 0.01 15.04 10.46
C PHE A 46 1.10 16.10 10.37
N VAL A 47 0.74 17.36 10.63
CA VAL A 47 1.59 18.53 10.46
C VAL A 47 1.84 19.18 11.82
N VAL A 48 3.06 19.64 12.02
CA VAL A 48 3.51 20.33 13.24
C VAL A 48 3.93 21.74 12.87
N GLY A 49 3.71 22.69 13.79
CA GLY A 49 4.09 24.08 13.58
C GLY A 49 2.90 24.95 13.21
N GLY A 50 2.91 26.18 13.73
CA GLY A 50 1.76 27.07 13.78
C GLY A 50 2.12 28.51 13.42
N GLN A 51 1.10 29.32 13.21
CA GLN A 51 1.09 30.66 12.57
C GLN A 51 2.19 31.67 12.96
N ASP A 52 2.89 31.50 14.07
CA ASP A 52 3.94 32.43 14.55
C ASP A 52 5.38 31.84 14.56
N ASN A 53 5.56 30.56 14.20
CA ASN A 53 6.87 29.93 14.05
C ASN A 53 7.06 29.49 12.59
N ASP A 54 8.07 30.04 11.93
CA ASP A 54 8.36 29.91 10.49
C ASP A 54 8.59 28.46 9.99
N LEU A 55 8.56 27.46 10.87
CA LEU A 55 8.87 26.08 10.56
C LEU A 55 7.61 25.20 10.63
N HIS A 56 7.19 24.73 9.45
CA HIS A 56 6.24 23.63 9.32
C HIS A 56 7.01 22.31 9.24
N GLY A 57 6.65 21.37 10.11
CA GLY A 57 7.19 20.02 10.18
C GLY A 57 6.11 18.97 9.97
N MET A 58 6.51 17.70 10.01
CA MET A 58 5.61 16.58 9.74
C MET A 58 5.82 15.45 10.74
N HIS A 59 4.72 14.90 11.26
CA HIS A 59 4.72 13.68 12.06
C HIS A 59 4.52 12.46 11.14
N LEU A 60 5.62 11.96 10.56
CA LEU A 60 5.58 10.81 9.64
C LEU A 60 4.93 9.55 10.26
N GLY A 61 5.01 9.38 11.59
CA GLY A 61 4.37 8.27 12.29
C GLY A 61 2.84 8.25 12.14
N GLU A 62 2.19 9.41 11.99
CA GLU A 62 0.74 9.51 11.83
C GLU A 62 0.25 8.94 10.49
N PHE A 63 1.14 8.81 9.50
CA PHE A 63 0.80 8.24 8.19
C PHE A 63 0.71 6.72 8.19
N ILE A 64 1.24 6.03 9.22
CA ILE A 64 1.24 4.57 9.29
C ILE A 64 -0.19 4.02 9.24
N GLY A 65 -1.10 4.56 10.06
CA GLY A 65 -2.50 4.13 10.09
C GLY A 65 -3.22 4.28 8.74
N PRO A 66 -3.21 5.47 8.12
CA PRO A 66 -3.78 5.68 6.78
C PRO A 66 -3.14 4.80 5.70
N LEU A 67 -1.83 4.60 5.73
CA LEU A 67 -1.13 3.72 4.78
C LEU A 67 -1.58 2.25 4.95
N THR A 68 -1.64 1.74 6.19
CA THR A 68 -2.19 0.41 6.47
C THR A 68 -3.62 0.28 5.96
N LYS A 69 -4.46 1.29 6.19
CA LYS A 69 -5.85 1.27 5.71
C LYS A 69 -5.93 1.29 4.19
N ALA A 70 -5.09 2.07 3.52
CA ALA A 70 -5.02 2.10 2.06
C ALA A 70 -4.62 0.74 1.47
N ILE A 71 -3.67 0.03 2.10
CA ILE A 71 -3.27 -1.32 1.69
C ILE A 71 -4.44 -2.31 1.83
N GLN A 72 -5.16 -2.28 2.95
CA GLN A 72 -6.35 -3.14 3.15
C GLN A 72 -7.44 -2.87 2.11
N GLU A 73 -7.68 -1.60 1.76
CA GLU A 73 -8.66 -1.23 0.74
C GLU A 73 -8.21 -1.63 -0.67
N LEU A 74 -6.91 -1.61 -0.95
CA LEU A 74 -6.35 -2.11 -2.20
C LEU A 74 -6.47 -3.63 -2.30
N ASP A 75 -6.15 -4.36 -1.23
CA ASP A 75 -6.26 -5.82 -1.17
C ASP A 75 -7.69 -6.30 -1.42
N ALA A 76 -8.67 -5.65 -0.79
CA ALA A 76 -10.09 -5.93 -1.03
C ALA A 76 -10.49 -5.70 -2.50
N LYS A 77 -10.01 -4.61 -3.11
CA LYS A 77 -10.28 -4.30 -4.53
C LYS A 77 -9.62 -5.30 -5.48
N VAL A 78 -8.39 -5.72 -5.20
CA VAL A 78 -7.71 -6.74 -6.00
C VAL A 78 -8.49 -8.06 -5.93
N THR A 79 -8.88 -8.48 -4.72
CA THR A 79 -9.68 -9.69 -4.51
C THR A 79 -11.01 -9.64 -5.25
N GLU A 80 -11.71 -8.50 -5.20
CA GLU A 80 -12.96 -8.28 -5.93
C GLU A 80 -12.75 -8.40 -7.44
N LEU A 81 -11.75 -7.70 -7.99
CA LEU A 81 -11.42 -7.74 -9.42
C LEU A 81 -11.03 -9.15 -9.89
N GLU A 82 -10.24 -9.89 -9.09
CA GLU A 82 -9.88 -11.28 -9.40
C GLU A 82 -11.10 -12.20 -9.45
N ASN A 83 -12.06 -12.01 -8.53
CA ASN A 83 -13.30 -12.78 -8.53
C ASN A 83 -14.19 -12.42 -9.72
N GLU A 84 -14.29 -11.15 -10.08
CA GLU A 84 -14.99 -10.73 -11.30
C GLU A 84 -14.38 -11.37 -12.56
N LEU A 85 -13.05 -11.39 -12.66
CA LEU A 85 -12.36 -12.01 -13.79
C LEU A 85 -12.59 -13.52 -13.86
N LYS A 86 -12.57 -14.22 -12.71
CA LYS A 86 -12.90 -15.66 -12.64
C LYS A 86 -14.34 -15.93 -13.09
N ASN A 87 -15.29 -15.12 -12.63
CA ASN A 87 -16.69 -15.26 -13.00
C ASN A 87 -16.91 -15.00 -14.49
N ARG A 88 -16.26 -13.96 -15.05
CA ARG A 88 -16.32 -13.64 -16.49
C ARG A 88 -15.59 -14.67 -17.37
N GLY A 89 -14.53 -15.29 -16.86
CA GLY A 89 -13.80 -16.35 -17.55
C GLY A 89 -14.46 -17.74 -17.45
N GLY A 90 -15.31 -17.95 -16.45
CA GLY A 90 -16.09 -19.18 -16.25
C GLY A 90 -17.24 -19.36 -17.26
N ASP A 91 -17.76 -18.28 -17.82
CA ASP A 91 -18.86 -18.32 -18.81
C ASP A 91 -18.40 -18.72 -20.24
N GLY A 92 -17.09 -18.95 -20.46
CA GLY A 92 -16.51 -19.21 -21.78
C GLY A 92 -16.02 -20.63 -22.06
N LEU A 93 -16.10 -21.58 -21.12
CA LEU A 93 -15.50 -22.91 -21.27
C LEU A 93 -16.42 -24.05 -20.80
N GLU A 94 -17.64 -24.14 -21.34
CA GLU A 94 -18.34 -25.42 -21.48
C GLU A 94 -18.62 -25.71 -22.96
N SER A 95 -17.58 -26.03 -23.72
CA SER A 95 -17.74 -26.81 -24.96
C SER A 95 -16.42 -27.51 -25.29
N GLY A 96 -16.30 -28.76 -24.82
CA GLY A 96 -15.23 -29.66 -25.23
C GLY A 96 -14.68 -30.53 -24.11
N ARG A 97 -15.50 -31.40 -23.50
CA ARG A 97 -14.95 -32.62 -22.88
C ARG A 97 -14.38 -33.47 -24.01
N VAL A 98 -13.05 -33.45 -24.17
CA VAL A 98 -12.33 -34.55 -24.82
C VAL A 98 -11.62 -35.27 -23.70
N GLU A 99 -12.17 -36.43 -23.35
CA GLU A 99 -11.48 -37.44 -22.56
C GLU A 99 -10.18 -37.81 -23.28
N ASN A 100 -9.06 -37.76 -22.57
CA ASN A 100 -7.95 -38.64 -22.88
C ASN A 100 -7.23 -38.98 -21.58
N ASP A 101 -7.44 -40.23 -21.17
CA ASP A 101 -6.61 -40.91 -20.21
C ASP A 101 -5.15 -40.95 -20.69
N GLN A 102 -4.24 -40.71 -19.74
CA GLN A 102 -2.91 -41.29 -19.54
C GLN A 102 -1.75 -40.29 -19.32
N VAL A 103 -1.39 -40.18 -18.02
CA VAL A 103 -0.03 -40.21 -17.42
C VAL A 103 1.02 -39.19 -17.91
N SER A 104 1.42 -38.26 -17.04
CA SER A 104 2.70 -38.38 -16.30
C SER A 104 2.89 -37.20 -15.34
N ASP A 105 3.44 -37.53 -14.17
CA ASP A 105 3.80 -36.61 -13.11
C ASP A 105 4.72 -35.49 -13.61
N ASN A 106 4.36 -34.23 -13.33
CA ASN A 106 5.37 -33.22 -13.08
C ASN A 106 4.80 -32.07 -12.25
N ASP A 107 5.43 -31.88 -11.09
CA ASP A 107 5.18 -30.83 -10.12
C ASP A 107 5.18 -29.45 -10.78
N SER A 108 4.08 -28.72 -10.61
CA SER A 108 4.09 -27.25 -10.69
C SER A 108 3.52 -26.72 -9.39
N LEU A 109 4.43 -26.36 -8.48
CA LEU A 109 4.12 -25.62 -7.26
C LEU A 109 3.57 -24.24 -7.68
N GLY A 110 2.26 -24.11 -7.63
CA GLY A 110 1.58 -22.84 -7.83
C GLY A 110 1.98 -21.84 -6.74
N PHE A 111 2.50 -20.69 -7.17
CA PHE A 111 2.67 -19.52 -6.31
C PHE A 111 1.32 -19.14 -5.72
N GLY A 112 1.19 -19.17 -4.39
CA GLY A 112 0.11 -18.46 -3.70
C GLY A 112 -0.68 -19.24 -2.66
N HIS A 113 -0.38 -20.51 -2.41
CA HIS A 113 -0.93 -21.20 -1.25
C HIS A 113 0.21 -21.61 -0.33
N ASP A 114 0.27 -20.93 0.82
CA ASP A 114 0.89 -21.37 2.09
C ASP A 114 2.01 -20.49 2.68
N MET A 115 1.71 -19.20 2.88
CA MET A 115 2.49 -18.35 3.81
C MET A 115 2.20 -18.66 5.30
N ALA A 116 1.14 -19.42 5.59
CA ALA A 116 0.77 -19.77 6.97
C ALA A 116 1.67 -20.88 7.54
N ALA A 117 2.07 -21.87 6.73
CA ALA A 117 2.99 -22.92 7.16
C ALA A 117 4.42 -22.42 7.38
N TYR A 118 4.89 -21.43 6.62
CA TYR A 118 6.25 -20.90 6.77
C TYR A 118 6.47 -20.20 8.13
N LEU A 119 5.45 -19.54 8.66
CA LEU A 119 5.52 -18.85 9.95
C LEU A 119 5.32 -19.79 11.16
N GLY A 120 4.73 -20.97 10.95
CA GLY A 120 4.57 -21.98 12.00
C GLY A 120 5.90 -22.59 12.48
N ASN A 121 6.90 -22.67 11.60
CA ASN A 121 8.18 -23.33 11.87
C ASN A 121 9.24 -22.43 12.53
N LEU A 122 8.96 -21.15 12.76
CA LEU A 122 9.89 -20.22 13.44
C LEU A 122 9.59 -20.04 14.94
N ARG A 123 8.64 -20.81 15.49
CA ARG A 123 8.29 -20.76 16.92
C ARG A 123 8.97 -21.84 17.79
N GLY A 124 10.01 -22.49 17.27
CA GLY A 124 10.70 -23.60 17.95
C GLY A 124 12.23 -23.57 17.86
N ALA A 125 12.85 -22.40 17.71
CA ALA A 125 14.31 -22.23 17.77
C ALA A 125 14.70 -21.29 18.93
#